data_AF-A0A9P5X1Q3-F1
#
_entry.id   AF-A0A9P5X1Q3-F1
#
_cell.length_a   1.000
_cell.length_b   1.000
_cell.length_c   1.000
_cell.angle_alpha   90.00
_cell.angle_beta   90.00
_cell.angle_gamma   90.00
#
_symmetry.space_group_name_H-M   'P 1'
#
loop_
_entity.id
_entity.type
_entity.pdbx_description
1 polymer ?
#
loop_
_entity_poly.entity_id
_entity_poly.type
_entity_poly.pdbx_seq_one_letter_code
_entity_poly.pdbx_strand_id
1 'polypeptide(L)'
;AKAHTRTPQCQCCWHWGHTTEVCCCPVICYPICAGPHSKASHCQLTGCCCSNPKAKPPIPPTPADVSCPHVCACLNCSAKHAANDHCCPYWWHHFNWSW
;
A
#
# COMPACT_ATOMS: atom_id res chain seq x y z
N ALA A 1 -15.39 -5.68 20.41
CA ALA A 1 -14.88 -5.07 19.17
C ALA A 1 -14.15 -3.79 19.54
N LYS A 2 -12.90 -3.62 19.10
CA LYS A 2 -12.10 -2.41 19.41
C LYS A 2 -12.71 -1.27 18.59
N ALA A 3 -13.22 -0.24 19.24
CA ALA A 3 -13.78 0.92 18.54
C ALA A 3 -12.69 1.55 17.68
N HIS A 4 -12.90 1.58 16.36
CA HIS A 4 -12.04 2.34 15.48
C HIS A 4 -12.33 3.82 15.80
N THR A 5 -11.32 4.53 16.29
CA THR A 5 -11.43 5.97 16.53
C THR A 5 -11.76 6.64 15.21
N ARG A 6 -12.76 7.53 15.24
CA ARG A 6 -13.39 8.35 14.19
C ARG A 6 -12.45 9.02 13.18
N THR A 7 -11.58 8.27 12.54
CA THR A 7 -10.49 8.80 11.76
C THR A 7 -10.48 8.10 10.41
N PRO A 8 -10.82 8.81 9.33
CA PRO A 8 -10.90 8.23 8.00
C PRO A 8 -9.55 7.67 7.54
N GLN A 9 -9.57 6.95 6.43
CA GLN A 9 -8.34 6.54 5.76
C GLN A 9 -7.54 7.76 5.30
N CYS A 10 -6.26 7.80 5.64
CA CYS A 10 -5.34 8.78 5.10
C CYS A 10 -5.19 8.58 3.59
N GLN A 11 -5.42 9.64 2.80
CA GLN A 11 -5.33 9.58 1.33
C GLN A 11 -3.88 9.65 0.82
N CYS A 12 -2.91 9.98 1.69
CA CYS A 12 -1.48 9.90 1.35
C CYS A 12 -0.94 8.49 1.57
N CYS A 13 -1.03 7.95 2.79
CA CYS A 13 -0.35 6.70 3.14
C CYS A 13 -1.26 5.47 3.13
N TRP A 14 -2.57 5.64 2.88
CA TRP A 14 -3.61 4.60 2.84
C TRP A 14 -3.87 3.86 4.16
N HIS A 15 -3.27 4.31 5.26
CA HIS A 15 -3.52 3.78 6.60
C HIS A 15 -4.73 4.43 7.27
N TRP A 16 -5.39 3.67 8.12
CA TRP A 16 -6.41 4.17 9.04
C TRP A 16 -5.80 4.71 10.33
N GLY A 17 -6.48 5.68 10.94
CA GLY A 17 -6.10 6.22 12.26
C GLY A 17 -5.52 7.63 12.24
N HIS A 18 -5.31 8.23 11.06
CA HIS A 18 -4.97 9.66 10.94
C HIS A 18 -5.51 10.27 9.64
N THR A 19 -5.74 11.59 9.64
CA THR A 19 -6.14 12.33 8.43
C THR A 19 -4.93 12.62 7.56
N THR A 20 -5.18 12.94 6.29
CA THR A 20 -4.13 13.37 5.34
C THR A 20 -3.34 14.58 5.85
N GLU A 21 -4.00 15.49 6.59
CA GLU A 21 -3.41 16.74 7.09
C GLU A 21 -2.30 16.53 8.13
N VAL A 22 -2.40 15.49 8.95
CA VAL A 22 -1.40 15.15 9.98
C VAL A 22 -0.45 14.03 9.53
N CYS A 23 -0.55 13.60 8.28
CA CYS A 23 0.28 12.54 7.74
C CYS A 23 1.73 13.00 7.59
N CYS A 24 2.69 12.21 8.08
CA CYS A 24 4.11 12.49 7.89
C CYS A 24 4.63 12.09 6.49
N CYS A 25 3.80 11.45 5.65
CA CYS A 25 4.22 11.07 4.30
C CYS A 25 4.25 12.31 3.40
N PRO A 26 5.40 12.62 2.76
CA PRO A 26 5.55 13.82 1.94
C PRO A 26 4.88 13.71 0.56
N VAL A 27 4.49 12.50 0.15
CA VAL A 27 3.87 12.20 -1.15
C VAL A 27 2.81 11.12 -0.99
N ILE A 28 1.97 10.97 -2.02
CA ILE A 28 1.02 9.85 -2.10
C ILE A 28 1.80 8.54 -2.22
N CYS A 29 1.57 7.65 -1.26
CA CYS A 29 2.19 6.35 -1.21
C CYS A 29 1.47 5.33 -2.11
N TYR A 30 2.21 4.30 -2.47
CA TYR A 30 1.67 3.15 -3.18
C TYR A 30 0.76 2.33 -2.24
N PRO A 31 -0.53 2.11 -2.57
CA PRO A 31 -1.54 1.52 -1.68
C PRO A 31 -1.29 0.05 -1.31
N ILE A 32 -0.32 -0.61 -1.95
CA ILE A 32 0.04 -2.00 -1.66
C ILE A 32 1.07 -2.08 -0.53
N CYS A 33 2.06 -1.17 -0.51
CA CYS A 33 3.18 -1.26 0.42
C CYS A 33 3.40 0.00 1.26
N ALA A 34 2.52 1.00 1.12
CA ALA A 34 2.63 2.33 1.73
C ALA A 34 3.95 3.07 1.46
N GLY A 35 4.70 2.66 0.44
CA GLY A 35 5.97 3.30 0.08
C GLY A 35 5.73 4.58 -0.71
N PRO A 36 6.54 5.64 -0.51
CA PRO A 36 6.40 6.94 -1.18
C PRO A 36 6.85 6.88 -2.65
N HIS A 37 6.19 6.04 -3.46
CA HIS A 37 6.54 5.81 -4.86
C HIS A 37 5.31 5.47 -5.71
N SER A 38 5.44 5.64 -7.02
CA SER A 38 4.40 5.24 -7.99
C SER A 38 4.43 3.73 -8.28
N LYS A 39 3.38 3.20 -8.92
CA LYS A 39 3.39 1.81 -9.46
C LYS A 39 4.59 1.55 -10.37
N ALA A 40 4.96 2.51 -11.21
CA ALA A 40 6.08 2.39 -12.14
C ALA A 40 7.43 2.34 -11.41
N SER A 41 7.59 3.16 -10.37
CA SER A 41 8.81 3.21 -9.55
C SER A 41 8.88 2.07 -8.53
N HIS A 42 7.76 1.39 -8.24
CA HIS A 42 7.69 0.32 -7.25
C HIS A 42 8.69 -0.80 -7.54
N CYS A 43 8.75 -1.28 -8.79
CA CYS A 43 9.68 -2.34 -9.19
C CYS A 43 11.14 -1.89 -9.13
N GLN A 44 11.43 -0.59 -9.16
CA GLN A 44 12.80 -0.07 -9.07
C GLN A 44 13.26 0.12 -7.62
N LEU A 45 12.32 0.47 -6.73
CA LEU A 45 12.63 0.90 -5.36
C LEU A 45 12.42 -0.19 -4.30
N THR A 46 11.57 -1.18 -4.56
CA THR A 46 11.26 -2.21 -3.55
C THR A 46 12.12 -3.46 -3.76
N GLY A 47 12.91 -3.83 -2.75
CA GLY A 47 13.93 -4.88 -2.87
C GLY A 47 13.40 -6.23 -3.35
N CYS A 48 12.14 -6.59 -3.05
CA CYS A 48 11.52 -7.83 -3.53
C CYS A 48 11.09 -7.78 -5.01
N CYS A 49 10.87 -6.58 -5.56
CA CYS A 49 10.49 -6.38 -6.96
C CYS A 49 11.65 -5.89 -7.83
N CYS A 50 12.70 -5.36 -7.19
CA CYS A 50 13.91 -4.85 -7.83
C CYS A 50 14.83 -5.97 -8.27
N SER A 51 15.52 -5.74 -9.37
CA SER A 51 16.55 -6.65 -9.83
C SER A 51 17.62 -6.80 -8.76
N ASN A 52 17.99 -8.03 -8.44
CA ASN A 52 19.16 -8.31 -7.64
C ASN A 52 20.19 -9.06 -8.50
N PRO A 53 21.04 -8.33 -9.26
CA PRO A 53 22.07 -8.94 -10.09
C PRO A 53 23.18 -9.62 -9.26
N LYS A 54 23.27 -9.31 -7.95
CA LYS A 54 24.23 -9.94 -7.03
C LYS A 54 23.71 -11.23 -6.39
N ALA A 55 22.42 -11.56 -6.55
CA ALA A 55 21.86 -12.84 -6.09
C ALA A 55 22.41 -14.03 -6.89
N LYS A 56 22.39 -15.23 -6.29
CA LYS A 56 22.75 -16.48 -6.96
C LYS A 56 21.57 -17.46 -6.88
N PRO A 57 20.80 -17.67 -7.96
CA PRO A 57 20.93 -17.05 -9.29
C PRO A 57 20.54 -15.56 -9.31
N PRO A 58 20.98 -14.77 -10.32
CA PRO A 58 20.58 -13.37 -10.47
C PRO A 58 19.05 -13.23 -10.56
N ILE A 59 18.49 -12.29 -9.82
CA ILE A 59 17.04 -12.05 -9.81
C ILE A 59 16.75 -10.91 -10.81
N PRO A 60 16.02 -11.16 -11.92
CA PRO A 60 15.61 -10.10 -12.83
C PRO A 60 14.59 -9.16 -12.15
N PRO A 61 14.49 -7.90 -12.57
CA PRO A 61 13.45 -7.01 -12.07
C PRO A 61 12.07 -7.53 -12.50
N THR A 62 11.06 -7.32 -11.66
CA THR A 62 9.68 -7.69 -12.03
C THR A 62 9.22 -6.79 -13.20
N PRO A 63 8.80 -7.37 -14.35
CA PRO A 63 8.28 -6.56 -15.47
C PRO A 63 7.09 -5.71 -15.03
N ALA A 64 6.91 -4.53 -15.62
CA ALA A 64 5.86 -3.58 -15.21
C ALA A 64 4.43 -4.15 -15.33
N ASP A 65 4.22 -5.12 -16.22
CA ASP A 65 2.94 -5.80 -16.45
C ASP A 65 2.73 -7.08 -15.62
N VAL A 66 3.74 -7.52 -14.86
CA VAL A 66 3.64 -8.70 -14.02
C VAL A 66 3.29 -8.27 -12.59
N SER A 67 2.35 -8.97 -11.97
CA SER A 67 2.01 -8.75 -10.56
C SER A 67 3.23 -8.97 -9.68
N CYS A 68 3.40 -8.13 -8.65
CA CYS A 68 4.54 -8.24 -7.77
C CYS A 68 4.62 -9.65 -7.14
N PRO A 69 5.84 -10.23 -7.02
CA PRO A 69 6.01 -11.60 -6.55
C PRO A 69 5.72 -11.78 -5.05
N HIS A 70 5.59 -10.69 -4.30
CA HIS A 70 5.23 -10.72 -2.88
C HIS A 70 3.70 -10.67 -2.71
N VAL A 71 3.21 -11.38 -1.69
CA VAL A 71 1.78 -11.39 -1.37
C VAL A 71 1.40 -9.99 -0.88
N CYS A 72 0.68 -9.26 -1.73
CA CYS A 72 0.06 -7.99 -1.35
C CYS A 72 -0.98 -8.25 -0.26
N ALA A 73 -0.73 -7.76 0.96
CA ALA A 73 -1.71 -7.75 2.03
C ALA A 73 -2.18 -6.30 2.26
N CYS A 74 -3.48 -6.10 2.35
CA CYS A 74 -4.05 -4.78 2.62
C CYS A 74 -3.54 -4.25 3.95
N LEU A 75 -3.10 -3.00 3.95
CA LEU A 75 -2.60 -2.29 5.14
C LEU A 75 -3.65 -2.22 6.26
N ASN A 76 -4.94 -2.40 5.93
CA ASN A 76 -6.05 -2.18 6.86
C ASN A 76 -6.72 -3.47 7.32
N CYS A 77 -6.98 -4.42 6.42
CA CYS A 77 -7.66 -5.69 6.75
C CYS A 77 -6.77 -6.93 6.56
N SER A 78 -5.53 -6.76 6.10
CA SER A 78 -4.57 -7.85 5.83
C SER A 78 -5.01 -8.88 4.79
N ALA A 79 -6.12 -8.67 4.07
CA ALA A 79 -6.57 -9.52 2.99
C ALA A 79 -5.76 -9.30 1.69
N LYS A 80 -5.89 -10.20 0.71
CA LYS A 80 -5.08 -10.24 -0.52
C LYS A 80 -5.52 -9.21 -1.57
N HIS A 81 -5.40 -7.93 -1.26
CA HIS A 81 -5.71 -6.81 -2.15
C HIS A 81 -5.05 -5.50 -1.65
N ALA A 82 -5.11 -4.45 -2.48
CA ALA A 82 -4.57 -3.14 -2.13
C ALA A 82 -5.48 -2.37 -1.17
N ALA A 83 -4.92 -1.39 -0.45
CA ALA A 83 -5.70 -0.57 0.49
C ALA A 83 -6.71 0.38 -0.18
N ASN A 84 -6.60 0.61 -1.49
CA ASN A 84 -7.54 1.39 -2.30
C ASN A 84 -8.48 0.52 -3.16
N ASP A 85 -8.54 -0.79 -2.92
CA ASP A 85 -9.42 -1.71 -3.64
C ASP A 85 -10.87 -1.55 -3.17
N HIS A 86 -11.82 -1.48 -4.10
CA HIS A 86 -13.25 -1.35 -3.78
C HIS A 86 -13.84 -2.57 -3.06
N CYS A 87 -13.16 -3.72 -3.11
CA CYS A 87 -13.53 -4.91 -2.35
C CYS A 87 -13.08 -4.83 -0.88
N CYS A 88 -12.29 -3.82 -0.50
CA CYS A 88 -11.86 -3.61 0.86
C CYS A 88 -13.03 -3.14 1.74
N PRO A 89 -13.35 -3.82 2.86
CA PRO A 89 -14.37 -3.34 3.79
C PRO A 89 -14.08 -1.90 4.24
N TYR A 90 -12.79 -1.58 4.43
CA TYR A 90 -12.34 -0.25 4.79
C TYR A 90 -12.54 0.77 3.65
N TRP A 91 -12.51 0.35 2.38
CA TRP A 91 -12.73 1.28 1.26
C TRP A 91 -14.11 1.92 1.33
N TRP A 92 -15.17 1.17 1.60
CA TRP A 92 -16.52 1.74 1.68
C TRP A 92 -16.67 2.81 2.77
N HIS A 93 -15.78 2.79 3.76
CA HIS A 93 -15.78 3.71 4.87
C HIS A 93 -14.68 4.78 4.78
N HIS A 94 -13.91 4.86 3.69
CA HIS A 94 -12.74 5.77 3.61
C HIS A 94 -13.06 7.26 3.83
N PHE A 95 -14.31 7.70 3.60
CA PHE A 95 -14.81 9.04 3.95
C PHE A 95 -15.77 9.06 5.15
N ASN A 96 -16.05 7.91 5.76
CA ASN A 96 -16.97 7.81 6.87
C ASN A 96 -16.23 7.94 8.21
N TRP A 97 -16.35 9.12 8.82
CA TRP A 97 -15.72 9.44 10.10
C TRP A 97 -16.40 8.76 11.29
N SER A 98 -17.58 8.16 11.12
CA SER A 98 -18.34 7.54 12.21
C SER A 98 -18.27 6.00 12.24
N TRP A 99 -17.51 5.40 11.32
CA TRP A 99 -17.20 3.97 11.30
C TRP A 99 -15.97 3.65 12.14
#